data_AF-A0A4Y3PHF6-F1
#
_entry.id   AF-A0A4Y3PHF6-F1
#
_cell.length_a   1.000
_cell.length_b   1.000
_cell.length_c   1.000
_cell.angle_alpha   90.00
_cell.angle_beta   90.00
_cell.angle_gamma   90.00
#
_symmetry.space_group_name_H-M   'P 1'
#
loop_
_entity.id
_entity.type
_entity.pdbx_description
1 polymer ?
#
loop_
_entity_poly.entity_id
_entity_poly.type
_entity_poly.pdbx_seq_one_letter_code
_entity_poly.pdbx_strand_id
1 'polypeptide(L)'
;MNPLAKKYQQIDEKIVLFNEEYYLGVAKIDISALTLEIREALFNHLYDFDSKDMELEIDVSEEDKGNWYLQLLVPHVLTLPEAAKRRIEQGTEQLVQHLSEKTSDLNHVRLIGDEIYDYVKRYNPDLERIA
;
A
#
# COMPACT_ATOMS: atom_id res chain seq x y z
N MET A 1 15.26 21.18 12.20
CA MET A 1 14.98 19.88 11.55
C MET A 1 14.90 18.85 12.64
N ASN A 2 13.76 18.16 12.74
CA ASN A 2 13.61 17.05 13.66
C ASN A 2 14.35 15.86 13.04
N PRO A 3 15.43 15.34 13.63
CA PRO A 3 16.16 14.20 13.06
C PRO A 3 15.31 12.91 12.99
N LEU A 4 14.15 12.89 13.65
CA LEU A 4 13.18 11.79 13.60
C LEU A 4 12.07 12.00 12.57
N ALA A 5 12.01 13.16 11.90
CA ALA A 5 11.02 13.39 10.87
C ALA A 5 11.28 12.45 9.68
N LYS A 6 10.24 11.69 9.33
CA LYS A 6 10.25 10.83 8.14
C LYS A 6 10.16 11.71 6.89
N LYS A 7 10.83 11.28 5.82
CA LYS A 7 10.83 11.99 4.53
C LYS A 7 9.79 11.41 3.58
N TYR A 8 9.15 12.28 2.81
CA TYR A 8 8.21 11.91 1.74
C TYR A 8 8.71 12.53 0.44
N GLN A 9 9.17 11.72 -0.50
CA GLN A 9 9.58 12.19 -1.83
C GLN A 9 8.67 11.58 -2.90
N GLN A 10 7.87 12.42 -3.54
CA GLN A 10 6.98 11.96 -4.60
C GLN A 10 7.79 11.49 -5.82
N ILE A 11 7.51 10.28 -6.31
CA ILE A 11 8.16 9.73 -7.50
C ILE A 11 7.25 9.90 -8.72
N ASP A 12 5.95 9.64 -8.55
CA ASP A 12 4.89 9.95 -9.50
C ASP A 12 3.52 10.09 -8.78
N GLU A 13 2.42 9.97 -9.50
CA GLU A 13 1.08 10.04 -8.92
C GLU A 13 0.72 8.80 -8.08
N LYS A 14 1.34 7.65 -8.27
CA LYS A 14 0.93 6.38 -7.64
C LYS A 14 1.97 5.84 -6.66
N ILE A 15 3.16 6.42 -6.65
CA ILE A 15 4.33 5.94 -5.91
C ILE A 15 5.09 7.10 -5.27
N VAL A 16 5.49 6.87 -4.02
CA VAL A 16 6.37 7.74 -3.24
C VAL A 16 7.60 6.96 -2.78
N LEU A 17 8.76 7.62 -2.65
CA LEU A 17 9.87 7.14 -1.84
C LEU A 17 9.67 7.63 -0.39
N PHE A 18 9.34 6.70 0.49
CA PHE A 18 9.12 6.95 1.91
C PHE A 18 10.40 6.67 2.71
N ASN A 19 10.82 7.69 3.47
CA ASN A 19 11.95 7.67 4.39
C ASN A 19 13.29 7.18 3.81
N GLU A 20 13.49 7.31 2.48
CA GLU A 20 14.67 6.76 1.78
C GLU A 20 14.83 5.22 1.95
N GLU A 21 13.78 4.54 2.42
CA GLU A 21 13.79 3.11 2.75
C GLU A 21 12.96 2.29 1.76
N TYR A 22 11.77 2.78 1.38
CA TYR A 22 10.85 2.05 0.53
C TYR A 22 10.20 2.93 -0.53
N TYR A 23 10.07 2.39 -1.74
CA TYR A 23 9.04 2.85 -2.66
C TYR A 23 7.69 2.27 -2.20
N LEU A 24 6.71 3.15 -2.03
CA LEU A 24 5.40 2.82 -1.48
C LEU A 24 4.31 3.19 -2.50
N GLY A 25 3.48 2.22 -2.83
CA GLY A 25 2.12 2.43 -3.33
C GLY A 25 1.10 2.02 -2.27
N VAL A 26 -0.10 2.58 -2.33
CA VAL A 26 -1.19 2.21 -1.39
C VAL A 26 -2.45 1.90 -2.18
N ALA A 27 -3.08 0.76 -1.87
CA ALA A 27 -4.42 0.44 -2.34
C ALA A 27 -5.38 0.43 -1.16
N LYS A 28 -6.59 0.94 -1.38
CA LYS A 28 -7.68 0.93 -0.42
C LYS A 28 -8.68 -0.14 -0.80
N ILE A 29 -9.07 -0.95 0.16
CA ILE A 29 -10.13 -1.96 0.03
C ILE A 29 -11.35 -1.51 0.84
N ASP A 30 -12.53 -1.55 0.20
CA ASP A 30 -13.81 -1.42 0.91
C ASP A 30 -14.25 -2.79 1.46
N ILE A 31 -14.32 -2.91 2.79
CA ILE A 31 -14.79 -4.10 3.50
C ILE A 31 -16.13 -3.89 4.21
N SER A 32 -16.78 -2.73 4.02
CA SER A 32 -17.99 -2.34 4.74
C SER A 32 -19.13 -3.35 4.56
N ALA A 33 -19.25 -3.92 3.37
CA ALA A 33 -20.26 -4.92 3.03
C ALA A 33 -19.89 -6.36 3.43
N LEU A 34 -18.66 -6.61 3.89
CA LEU A 34 -18.20 -7.96 4.23
C LEU A 34 -18.60 -8.34 5.64
N THR A 35 -19.07 -9.58 5.82
CA THR A 35 -19.28 -10.17 7.14
C THR A 35 -17.94 -10.45 7.83
N LEU A 36 -17.95 -10.65 9.16
CA LEU A 36 -16.73 -10.97 9.91
C LEU A 36 -16.00 -12.21 9.36
N GLU A 37 -16.76 -13.29 9.10
CA GLU A 37 -16.20 -14.53 8.55
C GLU A 37 -15.51 -14.31 7.19
N ILE A 38 -16.09 -13.47 6.33
CA ILE A 38 -15.50 -13.14 5.02
C ILE A 38 -14.27 -12.26 5.19
N ARG A 39 -14.28 -11.31 6.15
CA ARG A 39 -13.10 -10.49 6.46
C ARG A 39 -11.95 -11.34 6.96
N GLU A 40 -12.18 -12.25 7.90
CA GLU A 40 -11.15 -13.16 8.40
C GLU A 40 -10.57 -14.04 7.27
N ALA A 41 -11.43 -14.58 6.40
CA ALA A 41 -10.98 -15.34 5.23
C ALA A 41 -10.16 -14.48 4.26
N LEU A 42 -10.57 -13.24 4.00
CA LEU A 42 -9.86 -12.29 3.17
C LEU A 42 -8.49 -11.92 3.77
N PHE A 43 -8.43 -11.66 5.07
CA PHE A 43 -7.17 -11.33 5.76
C PHE A 43 -6.17 -12.47 5.62
N ASN A 44 -6.57 -13.70 5.91
CA ASN A 44 -5.70 -14.87 5.77
C ASN A 44 -5.24 -15.05 4.33
N HIS A 45 -6.15 -14.87 3.36
CA HIS A 45 -5.80 -14.96 1.94
C HIS A 45 -4.79 -13.89 1.51
N LEU A 46 -4.96 -12.65 1.95
CA LEU A 46 -4.01 -11.56 1.72
C LEU A 46 -2.67 -11.79 2.44
N TYR A 47 -2.70 -12.36 3.64
CA TYR A 47 -1.50 -12.65 4.43
C TYR A 47 -0.65 -13.75 3.77
N ASP A 48 -1.29 -14.71 3.11
CA ASP A 48 -0.63 -15.77 2.34
C ASP A 48 -0.09 -15.29 0.98
N PHE A 49 -0.31 -14.03 0.60
CA PHE A 49 0.22 -13.47 -0.64
C PHE A 49 1.74 -13.30 -0.54
N ASP A 50 2.47 -13.96 -1.44
CA ASP A 50 3.92 -13.86 -1.58
C ASP A 50 4.26 -13.43 -3.02
N SER A 51 5.09 -12.40 -3.15
CA SER A 51 5.57 -11.90 -4.44
C SER A 51 7.07 -11.63 -4.39
N LYS A 52 7.76 -11.96 -5.48
CA LYS A 52 9.19 -11.62 -5.64
C LYS A 52 9.41 -10.16 -6.01
N ASP A 53 8.35 -9.47 -6.44
CA ASP A 53 8.44 -8.12 -6.97
C ASP A 53 8.21 -7.07 -5.88
N MET A 54 7.36 -7.36 -4.90
CA MET A 54 7.02 -6.43 -3.82
C MET A 54 6.68 -7.16 -2.52
N GLU A 55 6.82 -6.43 -1.42
CA GLU A 55 6.26 -6.80 -0.13
C GLU A 55 4.85 -6.21 0.00
N LEU A 56 3.96 -6.92 0.70
CA LEU A 56 2.60 -6.50 0.98
C LEU A 56 2.40 -6.37 2.50
N GLU A 57 1.96 -5.21 2.96
CA GLU A 57 1.49 -5.04 4.35
C GLU A 57 0.01 -4.67 4.39
N ILE A 58 -0.72 -5.23 5.35
CA ILE A 58 -2.14 -5.00 5.55
C ILE A 58 -2.33 -4.06 6.75
N ASP A 59 -2.90 -2.90 6.49
CA ASP A 59 -3.27 -1.91 7.49
C ASP A 59 -4.78 -1.95 7.76
N VAL A 60 -5.12 -2.46 8.96
CA VAL A 60 -6.50 -2.61 9.47
C VAL A 60 -6.94 -1.47 10.39
N SER A 61 -6.19 -0.37 10.46
CA SER A 61 -6.45 0.75 11.37
C SER A 61 -7.79 1.46 11.18
N GLU A 62 -8.40 1.35 10.00
CA GLU A 62 -9.73 1.93 9.69
C GLU A 62 -10.78 0.86 9.42
N GLU A 63 -10.60 -0.34 9.97
CA GLU A 63 -11.56 -1.43 9.85
C GLU A 63 -12.96 -1.04 10.39
N ASP A 64 -12.99 -0.25 11.47
CA ASP A 64 -14.22 0.29 12.05
C ASP A 64 -14.98 1.21 11.08
N LYS A 65 -14.26 1.85 10.15
CA LYS A 65 -14.82 2.66 9.07
C LYS A 65 -15.07 1.87 7.79
N GLY A 66 -14.90 0.55 7.84
CA GLY A 66 -15.09 -0.34 6.69
C GLY A 66 -13.98 -0.27 5.65
N ASN A 67 -12.76 0.14 6.02
CA ASN A 67 -11.64 0.25 5.08
C ASN A 67 -10.42 -0.51 5.58
N TRP A 68 -9.77 -1.22 4.66
CA TRP A 68 -8.39 -1.66 4.83
C TRP A 68 -7.49 -0.96 3.82
N TYR A 69 -6.22 -0.78 4.16
CA TYR A 69 -5.20 -0.31 3.25
C TYR A 69 -4.15 -1.39 3.04
N LEU A 70 -3.68 -1.49 1.80
CA LEU A 70 -2.64 -2.41 1.39
C LEU A 70 -1.44 -1.58 0.97
N GLN A 71 -0.34 -1.72 1.70
CA GLN A 71 0.92 -1.09 1.34
C GLN A 71 1.69 -2.00 0.39
N LEU A 72 2.06 -1.45 -0.76
CA LEU A 72 2.81 -2.12 -1.81
C LEU A 72 4.23 -1.60 -1.76
N LEU A 73 5.15 -2.41 -1.23
CA LEU A 73 6.47 -1.96 -0.81
C LEU A 73 7.56 -2.57 -1.69
N VAL A 74 8.49 -1.72 -2.15
CA VAL A 74 9.73 -2.17 -2.77
C VAL A 74 10.91 -1.51 -2.06
N PRO A 75 11.85 -2.29 -1.50
CA PRO A 75 13.02 -1.72 -0.85
C PRO A 75 13.80 -0.78 -1.79
N HIS A 76 14.12 0.41 -1.29
CA HIS A 76 14.89 1.41 -2.03
C HIS A 76 16.34 0.97 -2.27
N VAL A 77 16.90 0.21 -1.34
CA VAL A 77 18.28 -0.28 -1.42
C VAL A 77 18.49 -1.04 -2.73
N LEU A 78 19.35 -0.49 -3.60
CA LEU A 78 19.70 -1.03 -4.93
C LEU A 78 18.56 -1.02 -5.96
N THR A 79 17.44 -0.35 -5.69
CA THR A 79 16.32 -0.25 -6.63
C THR A 79 16.18 1.17 -7.18
N LEU A 80 16.36 1.33 -8.48
CA LEU A 80 16.09 2.60 -9.17
C LEU A 80 14.57 2.86 -9.24
N PRO A 81 14.12 4.13 -9.29
CA PRO A 81 12.69 4.46 -9.32
C PRO A 81 11.91 3.72 -10.41
N GLU A 82 12.43 3.66 -11.63
CA GLU A 82 11.77 2.98 -12.75
C GLU A 82 11.72 1.45 -12.60
N ALA A 83 12.64 0.85 -11.83
CA ALA A 83 12.57 -0.56 -11.49
C ALA A 83 11.52 -0.80 -10.39
N ALA A 84 11.45 0.08 -9.39
CA ALA A 84 10.44 0.01 -8.33
C ALA A 84 9.02 0.17 -8.89
N LYS A 85 8.81 1.12 -9.82
CA LYS A 85 7.52 1.31 -10.50
C LYS A 85 7.03 0.01 -11.16
N ARG A 86 7.87 -0.58 -12.00
CA ARG A 86 7.54 -1.85 -12.68
C ARG A 86 7.26 -2.98 -11.71
N ARG A 87 8.05 -3.08 -10.63
CA ARG A 87 7.84 -4.09 -9.59
C ARG A 87 6.52 -3.91 -8.86
N ILE A 88 6.18 -2.68 -8.45
CA ILE A 88 4.89 -2.39 -7.82
C ILE A 88 3.74 -2.66 -8.78
N GLU A 89 3.86 -2.31 -10.06
CA GLU A 89 2.85 -2.61 -11.08
C GLU A 89 2.64 -4.12 -11.24
N GLN A 90 3.72 -4.88 -11.44
CA GLN A 90 3.67 -6.34 -11.57
C GLN A 90 3.13 -7.03 -10.32
N GLY A 91 3.55 -6.58 -9.14
CA GLY A 91 3.03 -7.09 -7.88
C GLY A 91 1.56 -6.73 -7.69
N THR A 92 1.13 -5.54 -8.11
CA THR A 92 -0.30 -5.16 -8.10
C THR A 92 -1.11 -6.10 -8.99
N GLU A 93 -0.63 -6.41 -10.20
CA GLU A 93 -1.30 -7.36 -11.09
C GLU A 93 -1.42 -8.76 -10.47
N GLN A 94 -0.35 -9.26 -9.85
CA GLN A 94 -0.35 -10.52 -9.10
C GLN A 94 -1.36 -10.49 -7.94
N LEU A 95 -1.42 -9.38 -7.21
CA LEU A 95 -2.34 -9.22 -6.09
C LEU A 95 -3.80 -9.19 -6.53
N VAL A 96 -4.11 -8.50 -7.63
CA VAL A 96 -5.46 -8.48 -8.21
C VAL A 96 -5.87 -9.88 -8.65
N GLN A 97 -4.97 -10.62 -9.29
CA GLN A 97 -5.22 -12.00 -9.67
C GLN A 97 -5.47 -12.87 -8.43
N HIS A 98 -4.63 -12.76 -7.40
CA HIS A 98 -4.77 -13.47 -6.13
C HIS A 98 -6.12 -13.19 -5.47
N LEU A 99 -6.54 -11.93 -5.39
CA LEU A 99 -7.82 -11.52 -4.80
C LEU A 99 -9.04 -12.07 -5.58
N SER A 100 -8.92 -12.17 -6.90
CA SER A 100 -10.00 -12.67 -7.76
C SER A 100 -10.34 -14.15 -7.52
N GLU A 101 -9.41 -14.93 -6.96
CA GLU A 101 -9.61 -16.35 -6.66
C GLU A 101 -10.62 -16.58 -5.51
N LYS A 102 -10.81 -15.58 -4.64
CA LYS A 102 -11.66 -15.68 -3.45
C LYS A 102 -12.88 -14.77 -3.48
N THR A 103 -12.81 -13.66 -4.19
CA THR A 103 -13.82 -12.60 -4.05
C THR A 103 -13.97 -11.86 -5.37
N SER A 104 -15.03 -12.21 -6.08
CA SER A 104 -15.27 -11.74 -7.45
C SER A 104 -15.62 -10.25 -7.55
N ASP A 105 -15.98 -9.60 -6.43
CA ASP A 105 -16.52 -8.23 -6.40
C ASP A 105 -15.81 -7.30 -5.40
N LEU A 106 -14.56 -7.61 -5.04
CA LEU A 106 -13.81 -6.80 -4.08
C LEU A 106 -13.31 -5.50 -4.72
N ASN A 107 -13.99 -4.40 -4.40
CA ASN A 107 -13.61 -3.09 -4.89
C ASN A 107 -12.32 -2.63 -4.19
N HIS A 108 -11.26 -2.46 -4.99
CA HIS A 108 -10.00 -1.92 -4.54
C HIS A 108 -9.61 -0.72 -5.41
N VAL A 109 -9.22 0.37 -4.76
CA VAL A 109 -8.85 1.62 -5.43
C VAL A 109 -7.44 1.97 -5.05
N ARG A 110 -6.58 2.20 -6.04
CA ARG A 110 -5.22 2.68 -5.78
C ARG A 110 -5.27 4.16 -5.41
N LEU A 111 -4.67 4.51 -4.28
CA LEU A 111 -4.53 5.90 -3.85
C LEU A 111 -3.56 6.63 -4.79
N ILE A 112 -3.81 7.92 -5.03
CA ILE A 112 -3.00 8.75 -5.90
C ILE A 112 -2.65 10.11 -5.26
N GLY A 113 -1.49 10.65 -5.64
CA GLY A 113 -1.04 12.00 -5.31
C GLY A 113 -1.12 12.29 -3.82
N ASP A 114 -1.94 13.27 -3.46
CA ASP A 114 -2.11 13.71 -2.08
C ASP A 114 -2.87 12.69 -1.22
N GLU A 115 -3.61 11.73 -1.79
CA GLU A 115 -4.24 10.65 -1.02
C GLU A 115 -3.19 9.75 -0.33
N ILE A 116 -2.08 9.47 -1.03
CA ILE A 116 -0.94 8.74 -0.46
C ILE A 116 -0.28 9.60 0.63
N TYR A 117 -0.14 10.90 0.39
CA TYR A 117 0.44 11.82 1.37
C TYR A 117 -0.38 11.85 2.66
N ASP A 118 -1.70 12.01 2.55
CA ASP A 118 -2.62 12.04 3.70
C ASP A 118 -2.61 10.71 4.46
N TYR A 119 -2.57 9.58 3.73
CA TYR A 119 -2.41 8.26 4.33
C TYR A 119 -1.13 8.16 5.17
N VAL A 120 0.02 8.53 4.60
CA VAL A 120 1.33 8.45 5.30
C VAL A 120 1.40 9.45 6.46
N LYS A 121 0.85 10.66 6.29
CA LYS A 121 0.87 11.72 7.30
C LYS A 121 0.06 11.36 8.54
N ARG A 122 -1.01 10.57 8.40
CA ARG A 122 -1.78 10.05 9.53
C ARG A 122 -0.91 9.34 10.58
N TYR A 123 0.14 8.67 10.13
CA TYR A 123 1.10 7.95 10.98
C TYR A 123 2.37 8.74 11.30
N ASN A 124 2.63 9.81 10.53
CA ASN A 124 3.85 10.59 10.60
C ASN A 124 3.49 12.08 10.70
N PRO A 125 3.11 12.59 11.89
CA PRO A 125 2.67 13.98 12.04
C PRO A 125 3.69 15.01 11.56
N ASP A 126 4.98 14.72 11.76
CA ASP A 126 6.12 15.55 11.37
C ASP A 126 6.67 15.21 9.97
N LEU A 127 5.86 14.61 9.09
CA LEU A 127 6.29 14.20 7.74
C LEU A 127 6.82 15.39 6.92
N GLU A 128 8.08 15.32 6.52
CA GLU A 128 8.75 16.32 5.68
C GLU A 128 8.60 15.96 4.19
N ARG A 129 7.95 16.82 3.40
CA ARG A 129 7.85 16.64 1.94
C ARG A 129 9.13 17.15 1.29
N ILE A 130 9.86 16.26 0.63
CA ILE A 130 11.06 16.56 -0.13
C ILE A 130 10.64 16.86 -1.57
N ALA A 131 11.11 18.00 -2.08
CA ALA A 131 10.89 18.45 -3.45
C ALA A 131 11.84 17.78 -4.44
#